data_AF-A0A9X0PGH3-F1
#
_entry.id   AF-A0A9X0PGH3-F1
#
_cell.length_a   1.000
_cell.length_b   1.000
_cell.length_c   1.000
_cell.angle_alpha   90.00
_cell.angle_beta   90.00
_cell.angle_gamma   90.00
#
_symmetry.space_group_name_H-M   'P 1'
#
loop_
_entity.id
_entity.type
_entity.pdbx_description
1 polymer ?
#
loop_
_entity_poly.entity_id
_entity_poly.type
_entity_poly.pdbx_seq_one_letter_code
_entity_poly.pdbx_strand_id
1 'polypeptide(L)'
;MANQDLFYDITKQGTNQEKQQYLVTRVGDGGLKTVTVTVWSNGTPYNLHGLTPVFEGVKPDGEKIIDTRGAIVLDPVNGVFRYTFPHQASTAEGEYRQAFFKLKRGEQTDSVLEIKITVLKNMVEFGINSESYFTEYQQKIAELEVKINSYLEELKTKAAGTEAQVEANATLAKALKQQLDLIQSIANERELLTKGEFNEAVNKINNNVDAINTKIESLKRETNEEIERIKGEVTGVKSGVLDDVSNITKSGVYYFDNTTKNVPTRNSNNANGYIEAVMKNENNGMLTMLGAGYAIEKYNGKLHGRWVTSVPVKLWSGKLTKGQTATLKGNCHEFGNLLVEVSYTTNRHATEFINIPGNGSTIYMNNIGMRSADGGFKNGHLDEVVIQIKDDTHIVLEKTLKATGDEKAVDSDAYITAIYGIY
;
A
#
# COMPACT_ATOMS: atom_id res chain seq x y z
N MET A 1 -2.40 4.12 45.28
CA MET A 1 -2.00 4.88 44.07
C MET A 1 -1.48 6.22 44.52
N ALA A 2 -0.29 6.62 44.08
CA ALA A 2 0.23 7.95 44.37
C ALA A 2 -0.33 8.94 43.32
N ASN A 3 -1.14 9.90 43.77
CA ASN A 3 -1.65 10.99 42.94
C ASN A 3 -0.92 12.28 43.29
N GLN A 4 -0.48 13.02 42.27
CA GLN A 4 0.11 14.35 42.41
C GLN A 4 -0.69 15.35 41.59
N ASP A 5 -0.93 16.53 42.16
CA ASP A 5 -1.66 17.58 41.46
C ASP A 5 -0.70 18.47 40.67
N LEU A 6 -1.05 18.71 39.40
CA LEU A 6 -0.32 19.48 38.42
C LEU A 6 -1.22 20.62 37.91
N PHE A 7 -0.63 21.77 37.58
CA PHE A 7 -1.32 23.00 37.21
C PHE A 7 -0.67 23.67 35.99
N TYR A 8 -1.35 23.69 34.84
CA TYR A 8 -0.79 24.29 33.64
C TYR A 8 -1.59 25.49 33.14
N ASP A 9 -0.93 26.59 32.78
CA ASP A 9 -1.51 27.64 31.95
C ASP A 9 -1.11 27.37 30.50
N ILE A 10 -2.11 27.09 29.66
CA ILE A 10 -1.92 26.72 28.27
C ILE A 10 -1.48 27.89 27.39
N THR A 11 -1.65 29.13 27.87
CA THR A 11 -1.23 30.33 27.11
C THR A 11 0.27 30.56 27.08
N LYS A 12 1.04 29.84 27.91
CA LYS A 12 2.52 29.86 27.92
C LYS A 12 3.13 31.24 28.14
N GLN A 13 2.38 32.19 28.72
CA GLN A 13 2.88 33.56 28.93
C GLN A 13 3.78 33.65 30.19
N GLY A 14 5.10 33.66 29.96
CA GLY A 14 6.09 34.19 30.91
C GLY A 14 6.34 33.36 32.18
N THR A 15 7.45 33.68 32.87
CA THR A 15 8.23 32.84 33.80
C THR A 15 7.58 32.44 35.13
N ASN A 16 6.26 32.60 35.31
CA ASN A 16 5.56 32.44 36.59
C ASN A 16 4.78 31.12 36.76
N GLN A 17 5.24 30.01 36.18
CA GLN A 17 4.87 28.66 36.68
C GLN A 17 5.81 28.22 37.82
N GLU A 18 6.06 29.15 38.74
CA GLU A 18 6.86 28.92 39.94
C GLU A 18 6.00 28.27 41.02
N LYS A 19 5.79 26.95 40.90
CA LYS A 19 5.73 25.99 42.03
C LYS A 19 5.40 24.60 41.49
N GLN A 20 6.48 23.84 41.30
CA GLN A 20 6.53 22.39 41.52
C GLN A 20 5.69 21.51 40.58
N GLN A 21 6.21 21.21 39.38
CA GLN A 21 5.66 20.11 38.56
C GLN A 21 6.76 19.21 38.00
N TYR A 22 7.72 18.91 38.88
CA TYR A 22 8.59 17.78 38.68
C TYR A 22 7.87 16.51 39.19
N LEU A 23 7.94 15.45 38.39
CA LEU A 23 7.38 14.15 38.69
C LEU A 23 8.56 13.20 38.95
N VAL A 24 8.61 12.61 40.13
CA VAL A 24 9.57 11.55 40.42
C VAL A 24 8.85 10.20 40.44
N THR A 25 9.43 9.25 39.74
CA THR A 25 9.03 7.84 39.69
C THR A 25 10.29 6.97 39.74
N ARG A 26 10.15 5.66 39.92
CA ARG A 26 11.24 4.68 39.89
C ARG A 26 11.00 3.68 38.77
N VAL A 27 12.08 3.07 38.25
CA VAL A 27 11.96 1.99 37.27
C VAL A 27 11.01 0.90 37.80
N GLY A 28 9.95 0.59 37.05
CA GLY A 28 8.90 -0.39 37.42
C GLY A 28 7.61 0.20 38.01
N ASP A 29 7.57 1.47 38.41
CA ASP A 29 6.39 2.11 39.03
C ASP A 29 5.19 2.32 38.07
N GLY A 30 5.40 2.15 36.76
CA GLY A 30 4.40 2.52 35.77
C GLY A 30 3.14 1.65 35.87
N GLY A 31 1.97 2.25 35.62
CA GLY A 31 0.65 1.65 35.79
C GLY A 31 -0.07 2.05 37.09
N LEU A 32 0.65 2.57 38.10
CA LEU A 32 0.06 3.03 39.38
C LEU A 32 0.39 4.48 39.75
N LYS A 33 1.25 5.14 38.96
CA LYS A 33 1.55 6.57 39.08
C LYS A 33 0.47 7.37 38.35
N THR A 34 -0.20 8.24 39.09
CA THR A 34 -1.29 9.08 38.57
C THR A 34 -1.00 10.54 38.86
N VAL A 35 -1.45 11.43 37.98
CA VAL A 35 -1.46 12.87 38.19
C VAL A 35 -2.85 13.42 37.93
N THR A 36 -3.26 14.41 38.70
CA THR A 36 -4.48 15.19 38.42
C THR A 36 -4.04 16.56 37.93
N VAL A 37 -4.43 16.91 36.72
CA VAL A 37 -3.95 18.07 35.99
C VAL A 37 -5.09 19.07 35.88
N THR A 38 -4.83 20.29 36.31
CA THR A 38 -5.74 21.43 36.14
C THR A 38 -5.16 22.36 35.08
N VAL A 39 -5.95 22.69 34.06
CA VAL A 39 -5.54 23.52 32.93
C VAL A 39 -6.28 24.85 32.97
N TRP A 40 -5.51 25.94 32.87
CA TRP A 40 -5.98 27.31 32.82
C TRP A 40 -5.56 27.95 31.49
N SER A 41 -6.26 29.01 31.11
CA SER A 41 -5.91 29.87 30.01
C SER A 41 -6.08 31.32 30.45
N ASN A 42 -4.97 32.05 30.50
CA ASN A 42 -4.93 33.48 30.85
C ASN A 42 -5.68 33.80 32.15
N GLY A 43 -5.40 33.05 33.22
CA GLY A 43 -6.03 33.29 34.52
C GLY A 43 -7.47 32.78 34.68
N THR A 44 -8.00 32.00 33.72
CA THR A 44 -9.33 31.37 33.82
C THR A 44 -9.27 29.86 33.58
N PRO A 45 -10.14 29.04 34.20
CA PRO A 45 -10.19 27.60 33.91
C PRO A 45 -10.42 27.31 32.42
N TYR A 46 -9.65 26.38 31.85
CA TYR A 46 -9.73 26.04 30.44
C TYR A 46 -10.72 24.91 30.20
N ASN A 47 -11.77 25.15 29.42
CA ASN A 47 -12.83 24.18 29.20
C ASN A 47 -12.37 22.99 28.32
N LEU A 48 -12.45 21.77 28.85
CA LEU A 48 -12.05 20.52 28.21
C LEU A 48 -13.20 19.78 27.50
N HIS A 49 -14.40 20.35 27.39
CA HIS A 49 -15.50 19.70 26.68
C HIS A 49 -15.09 19.34 25.24
N GLY A 50 -15.19 18.05 24.90
CA GLY A 50 -14.81 17.53 23.58
C GLY A 50 -13.31 17.63 23.28
N LEU A 51 -12.45 17.75 24.31
CA LEU A 51 -11.00 17.63 24.18
C LEU A 51 -10.53 16.32 24.80
N THR A 52 -9.57 15.67 24.13
CA THR A 52 -8.90 14.47 24.63
C THR A 52 -7.48 14.85 25.07
N PRO A 53 -7.14 14.73 26.37
CA PRO A 53 -5.76 14.88 26.81
C PRO A 53 -4.92 13.67 26.36
N VAL A 54 -3.78 13.95 25.76
CA VAL A 54 -2.80 12.99 25.25
C VAL A 54 -1.46 13.31 25.90
N PHE A 55 -0.80 12.30 26.44
CA PHE A 55 0.56 12.45 26.95
C PHE A 55 1.57 12.14 25.86
N GLU A 56 2.51 13.04 25.65
CA GLU A 56 3.64 12.85 24.74
C GLU A 56 4.95 13.06 25.49
N GLY A 57 5.92 12.18 25.26
CA GLY A 57 7.23 12.31 25.89
C GLY A 57 8.32 11.49 25.23
N VAL A 58 9.56 11.87 25.54
CA VAL A 58 10.79 11.20 25.12
C VAL A 58 11.56 10.81 26.39
N LYS A 59 11.73 9.51 26.58
CA LYS A 59 12.41 8.92 27.74
C LYS A 59 13.92 9.22 27.74
N PRO A 60 14.62 9.01 28.87
CA PRO A 60 16.07 9.22 28.96
C PRO A 60 16.88 8.50 27.87
N ASP A 61 16.48 7.28 27.52
CA ASP A 61 17.10 6.43 26.49
C ASP A 61 16.72 6.82 25.04
N GLY A 62 15.77 7.73 24.85
CA GLY A 62 15.32 8.22 23.54
C GLY A 62 14.07 7.53 23.00
N GLU A 63 13.57 6.49 23.67
CA GLU A 63 12.31 5.84 23.32
C GLU A 63 11.12 6.79 23.56
N LYS A 64 10.09 6.68 22.70
CA LYS A 64 8.98 7.65 22.67
C LYS A 64 7.71 7.09 23.29
N ILE A 65 6.92 7.97 23.89
CA ILE A 65 5.59 7.67 24.39
C ILE A 65 4.59 8.62 23.78
N ILE A 66 3.56 8.06 23.16
CA ILE A 66 2.35 8.77 22.76
C ILE A 66 1.17 7.97 23.32
N ASP A 67 0.57 8.48 24.40
CA ASP A 67 -0.56 7.84 25.06
C ASP A 67 -1.83 8.69 24.99
N THR A 68 -2.84 8.15 24.32
CA THR A 68 -4.16 8.75 24.11
C THR A 68 -5.24 8.23 25.05
N ARG A 69 -4.94 7.24 25.91
CA ARG A 69 -5.93 6.54 26.76
C ARG A 69 -5.71 6.69 28.25
N GLY A 70 -4.51 7.07 28.69
CA GLY A 70 -4.21 7.23 30.12
C GLY A 70 -5.01 8.35 30.80
N ALA A 71 -5.67 9.23 30.04
CA ALA A 71 -6.40 10.38 30.56
C ALA A 71 -7.91 10.14 30.74
N ILE A 72 -8.47 10.63 31.84
CA ILE A 72 -9.90 10.71 32.13
C ILE A 72 -10.21 12.16 32.51
N VAL A 73 -11.08 12.84 31.75
CA VAL A 73 -11.55 14.19 32.10
C VAL A 73 -12.50 14.07 33.29
N LEU A 74 -12.17 14.75 34.39
CA LEU A 74 -12.94 14.69 35.65
C LEU A 74 -13.92 15.84 35.75
N ASP A 75 -13.48 17.05 35.42
CA ASP A 75 -14.29 18.26 35.41
C ASP A 75 -13.96 19.08 34.16
N PRO A 76 -14.74 18.90 33.08
CA PRO A 76 -14.44 19.55 31.82
C PRO A 76 -14.59 21.08 31.89
N VAL A 77 -15.54 21.61 32.68
CA VAL A 77 -15.77 23.06 32.77
C VAL A 77 -14.61 23.75 33.47
N ASN A 78 -14.08 23.13 34.53
CA ASN A 78 -12.99 23.69 35.33
C ASN A 78 -11.58 23.24 34.89
N GLY A 79 -11.47 22.55 33.75
CA GLY A 79 -10.16 22.22 33.19
C GLY A 79 -9.42 21.07 33.87
N VAL A 80 -10.12 20.14 34.51
CA VAL A 80 -9.50 19.09 35.32
C VAL A 80 -9.57 17.73 34.63
N PHE A 81 -8.42 17.09 34.46
CA PHE A 81 -8.33 15.69 34.03
C PHE A 81 -7.34 14.92 34.91
N ARG A 82 -7.53 13.61 35.00
CA ARG A 82 -6.60 12.69 35.65
C ARG A 82 -5.88 11.89 34.59
N TYR A 83 -4.57 11.70 34.74
CA TYR A 83 -3.76 10.88 33.86
C TYR A 83 -3.01 9.82 34.66
N THR A 84 -3.13 8.57 34.26
CA THR A 84 -2.37 7.44 34.81
C THR A 84 -1.30 7.04 33.81
N PHE A 85 -0.04 7.05 34.24
CA PHE A 85 1.08 6.72 33.38
C PHE A 85 1.08 5.23 33.02
N PRO A 86 1.29 4.86 31.75
CA PRO A 86 1.45 3.46 31.36
C PRO A 86 2.73 2.87 31.98
N HIS A 87 2.83 1.55 32.05
CA HIS A 87 4.00 0.86 32.60
C HIS A 87 5.31 1.31 31.93
N GLN A 88 5.25 1.48 30.62
CA GLN A 88 6.34 1.89 29.74
C GLN A 88 6.91 3.28 30.04
N ALA A 89 6.20 4.11 30.83
CA ALA A 89 6.66 5.44 31.23
C ALA A 89 7.76 5.40 32.30
N SER A 90 7.93 4.29 33.01
CA SER A 90 8.93 4.17 34.07
C SER A 90 9.87 2.99 33.80
N THR A 91 10.35 2.83 32.57
CA THR A 91 11.25 1.72 32.19
C THR A 91 12.71 2.13 31.99
N ALA A 92 12.98 3.42 31.80
CA ALA A 92 14.34 3.92 31.58
C ALA A 92 14.72 4.91 32.69
N GLU A 93 15.84 4.65 33.37
CA GLU A 93 16.39 5.53 34.40
C GLU A 93 16.89 6.85 33.81
N GLY A 94 16.65 7.95 34.53
CA GLY A 94 17.15 9.29 34.18
C GLY A 94 16.03 10.32 34.02
N GLU A 95 16.39 11.49 33.48
CA GLU A 95 15.43 12.55 33.17
C GLU A 95 14.82 12.39 31.78
N TYR A 96 13.50 12.57 31.68
CA TYR A 96 12.84 12.69 30.40
C TYR A 96 13.44 13.85 29.62
N ARG A 97 13.72 13.62 28.34
CA ARG A 97 14.23 14.67 27.45
C ARG A 97 13.15 15.69 27.11
N GLN A 98 11.90 15.24 27.10
CA GLN A 98 10.71 16.06 26.91
C GLN A 98 9.49 15.30 27.43
N ALA A 99 8.54 16.01 28.05
CA ALA A 99 7.24 15.46 28.41
C ALA A 99 6.21 16.58 28.48
N PHE A 100 5.01 16.39 27.94
CA PHE A 100 3.92 17.36 27.99
C PHE A 100 2.57 16.70 27.72
N PHE A 101 1.50 17.40 28.07
CA PHE A 101 0.14 17.04 27.65
C PHE A 101 -0.29 17.86 26.43
N LYS A 102 -0.92 17.19 25.47
CA LYS A 102 -1.57 17.78 24.31
C LYS A 102 -3.08 17.58 24.43
N LEU A 103 -3.85 18.64 24.26
CA LEU A 103 -5.31 18.60 24.26
C LEU A 103 -5.78 18.59 22.81
N LYS A 104 -6.42 17.50 22.38
CA LYS A 104 -6.82 17.30 20.98
C LYS A 104 -8.33 17.38 20.78
N ARG A 105 -8.76 17.99 19.68
CA ARG A 105 -10.12 17.89 19.11
C ARG A 105 -10.00 17.73 17.60
N GLY A 106 -10.15 16.49 17.10
CA GLY A 106 -9.84 16.19 15.71
C GLY A 106 -8.39 16.55 15.36
N GLU A 107 -8.19 17.32 14.29
CA GLU A 107 -6.88 17.82 13.86
C GLU A 107 -6.40 19.06 14.65
N GLN A 108 -7.25 19.66 15.48
CA GLN A 108 -6.88 20.83 16.29
C GLN A 108 -6.21 20.38 17.58
N THR A 109 -5.06 21.00 17.89
CA THR A 109 -4.29 20.67 19.09
C THR A 109 -3.76 21.91 19.78
N ASP A 110 -3.80 21.92 21.11
CA ASP A 110 -3.00 22.82 21.94
C ASP A 110 -2.23 21.99 22.98
N SER A 111 -1.21 22.54 23.60
CA SER A 111 -0.33 21.79 24.50
C SER A 111 0.06 22.62 25.71
N VAL A 112 0.24 21.96 26.85
CA VAL A 112 0.76 22.59 28.07
C VAL A 112 2.28 22.79 27.97
N LEU A 113 2.85 23.50 28.93
CA LEU A 113 4.30 23.59 29.12
C LEU A 113 4.91 22.24 29.52
N GLU A 114 6.23 22.11 29.36
CA GLU A 114 6.94 20.86 29.64
C GLU A 114 6.86 20.45 31.12
N ILE A 115 6.70 19.15 31.34
CA ILE A 115 6.73 18.47 32.63
C ILE A 115 8.14 17.94 32.84
N LYS A 116 8.75 18.24 34.00
CA LYS A 116 10.03 17.62 34.35
C LYS A 116 9.77 16.25 34.95
N ILE A 117 10.21 15.17 34.33
CA ILE A 117 10.01 13.81 34.84
C ILE A 117 11.37 13.16 35.08
N THR A 118 11.60 12.65 36.29
CA THR A 118 12.81 11.92 36.67
C THR A 118 12.44 10.50 37.09
N VAL A 119 13.03 9.52 36.42
CA VAL A 119 12.91 8.09 36.74
C VAL A 119 14.15 7.64 37.51
N LEU A 120 13.98 7.32 38.78
CA LEU A 120 15.04 6.80 39.65
C LEU A 120 15.32 5.34 39.33
N LYS A 121 16.58 4.93 39.52
CA LYS A 121 16.97 3.53 39.41
C LYS A 121 16.19 2.61 40.35
N ASN A 122 15.81 1.44 39.86
CA ASN A 122 15.42 0.31 40.70
C ASN A 122 16.61 -0.64 40.80
N MET A 123 17.10 -0.88 42.02
CA MET A 123 18.27 -1.73 42.30
C MET A 123 17.88 -3.15 42.73
N VAL A 124 16.57 -3.45 42.77
CA VAL A 124 16.02 -4.69 43.31
C VAL A 124 15.43 -5.56 42.20
N GLU A 125 14.65 -4.97 41.30
CA GLU A 125 14.06 -5.67 40.16
C GLU A 125 14.98 -5.56 38.93
N PHE A 126 15.38 -6.70 38.38
CA PHE A 126 16.20 -6.78 37.16
C PHE A 126 15.31 -7.15 35.96
N GLY A 127 15.66 -6.67 34.76
CA GLY A 127 15.05 -7.13 33.50
C GLY A 127 13.86 -6.32 32.97
N ILE A 128 13.65 -5.09 33.45
CA ILE A 128 12.65 -4.18 32.87
C ILE A 128 13.25 -3.55 31.61
N ASN A 129 12.80 -4.03 30.45
CA ASN A 129 13.23 -3.50 29.15
C ASN A 129 12.44 -2.23 28.81
N SER A 130 13.12 -1.28 28.18
CA SER A 130 12.52 -0.04 27.73
C SER A 130 12.23 -0.10 26.24
N GLU A 131 10.97 0.16 25.88
CA GLU A 131 10.49 0.14 24.50
C GLU A 131 9.62 1.39 24.21
N SER A 132 9.48 1.75 22.93
CA SER A 132 8.52 2.78 22.52
C SER A 132 7.08 2.32 22.76
N TYR A 133 6.25 3.22 23.28
CA TYR A 133 4.83 2.96 23.55
C TYR A 133 3.96 3.90 22.73
N PHE A 134 3.18 3.32 21.81
CA PHE A 134 2.16 4.03 21.06
C PHE A 134 0.84 3.29 21.22
N THR A 135 -0.16 3.97 21.76
CA THR A 135 -1.44 3.35 22.10
C THR A 135 -2.14 2.71 20.89
N GLU A 136 -2.03 3.32 19.71
CA GLU A 136 -2.63 2.81 18.47
C GLU A 136 -1.98 1.48 18.00
N TYR A 137 -0.66 1.31 18.18
CA TYR A 137 0.00 0.05 17.84
C TYR A 137 -0.39 -1.06 18.81
N GLN A 138 -0.56 -0.75 20.10
CA GLN A 138 -1.01 -1.71 21.10
C GLN A 138 -2.44 -2.21 20.81
N GLN A 139 -3.33 -1.32 20.32
CA GLN A 139 -4.66 -1.73 19.87
C GLN A 139 -4.59 -2.68 18.67
N LYS A 140 -3.77 -2.35 17.66
CA LYS A 140 -3.59 -3.21 16.48
C LYS A 140 -3.01 -4.58 16.82
N ILE A 141 -2.09 -4.66 17.78
CA ILE A 141 -1.53 -5.93 18.26
C ILE A 141 -2.62 -6.77 18.95
N ALA A 142 -3.39 -6.18 19.86
CA ALA A 142 -4.48 -6.89 20.55
C ALA A 142 -5.57 -7.38 19.58
N GLU A 143 -5.93 -6.55 18.59
CA GLU A 143 -6.86 -6.95 17.51
C GLU A 143 -6.32 -8.13 16.69
N LEU A 144 -5.02 -8.14 16.41
CA LEU A 144 -4.35 -9.22 15.69
C LEU A 144 -4.33 -10.52 16.51
N GLU A 145 -4.03 -10.46 17.81
CA GLU A 145 -4.03 -11.62 18.71
C GLU A 145 -5.41 -12.27 18.81
N VAL A 146 -6.48 -11.47 18.96
CA VAL A 146 -7.86 -11.97 18.96
C VAL A 146 -8.18 -12.71 17.66
N LYS A 147 -7.76 -12.14 16.51
CA LYS A 147 -8.01 -12.74 15.20
C LYS A 147 -7.23 -14.03 14.98
N ILE A 148 -5.97 -14.09 15.42
CA ILE A 148 -5.15 -15.30 15.37
C ILE A 148 -5.76 -16.41 16.23
N ASN A 149 -6.19 -16.09 17.46
CA ASN A 149 -6.82 -17.08 18.34
C ASN A 149 -8.15 -17.60 17.77
N SER A 150 -8.96 -16.75 17.17
CA SER A 150 -10.19 -17.18 16.46
C SER A 150 -9.86 -18.16 15.34
N TYR A 151 -8.86 -17.86 14.50
CA TYR A 151 -8.44 -18.75 13.42
C TYR A 151 -7.85 -20.07 13.92
N LEU A 152 -7.09 -20.05 15.02
CA LEU A 152 -6.56 -21.28 15.63
C LEU A 152 -7.69 -22.17 16.18
N GLU A 153 -8.71 -21.59 16.82
CA GLU A 153 -9.85 -22.37 17.32
C GLU A 153 -10.73 -22.92 16.18
N GLU A 154 -10.92 -22.16 15.10
CA GLU A 154 -11.58 -22.67 13.89
C GLU A 154 -10.81 -23.83 13.25
N LEU A 155 -9.48 -23.73 13.17
CA LEU A 155 -8.61 -24.80 12.68
C LEU A 155 -8.68 -26.05 13.56
N LYS A 156 -8.63 -25.90 14.89
CA LYS A 156 -8.78 -27.02 15.84
C LYS A 156 -10.14 -27.70 15.70
N THR A 157 -11.22 -26.92 15.58
CA THR A 157 -12.58 -27.45 15.43
C THR A 157 -12.72 -28.25 14.13
N LYS A 158 -12.14 -27.77 13.03
CA LYS A 158 -12.12 -28.48 11.74
C LYS A 158 -11.24 -29.72 11.75
N ALA A 159 -10.08 -29.68 12.41
CA ALA A 159 -9.20 -30.84 12.59
C ALA A 159 -9.89 -31.94 13.39
N ALA A 160 -10.53 -31.60 14.52
CA ALA A 160 -11.30 -32.54 15.33
C ALA A 160 -12.50 -33.13 14.57
N GLY A 161 -13.19 -32.33 13.75
CA GLY A 161 -14.26 -32.82 12.87
C GLY A 161 -13.76 -33.82 11.81
N THR A 162 -12.54 -33.60 11.30
CA THR A 162 -11.89 -34.50 10.32
C THR A 162 -11.45 -35.80 10.99
N GLU A 163 -10.82 -35.74 12.17
CA GLU A 163 -10.45 -36.93 12.94
C GLU A 163 -11.68 -37.78 13.30
N ALA A 164 -12.77 -37.15 13.74
CA ALA A 164 -14.02 -37.86 14.05
C ALA A 164 -14.61 -38.56 12.81
N GLN A 165 -14.53 -37.94 11.62
CA GLN A 165 -14.96 -38.57 10.38
C GLN A 165 -14.05 -39.72 9.96
N VAL A 166 -12.73 -39.60 10.16
CA VAL A 166 -11.76 -40.67 9.88
C VAL A 166 -11.97 -41.85 10.83
N GLU A 167 -12.22 -41.62 12.11
CA GLU A 167 -12.54 -42.66 13.10
C GLU A 167 -13.88 -43.34 12.79
N ALA A 168 -14.91 -42.57 12.41
CA ALA A 168 -16.19 -43.11 11.99
C ALA A 168 -16.03 -44.00 10.75
N ASN A 169 -15.24 -43.56 9.76
CA ASN A 169 -14.94 -44.34 8.55
C ASN A 169 -14.11 -45.59 8.86
N ALA A 170 -13.14 -45.51 9.77
CA ALA A 170 -12.35 -46.67 10.20
C ALA A 170 -13.20 -47.71 10.95
N THR A 171 -14.17 -47.26 11.75
CA THR A 171 -15.13 -48.11 12.45
C THR A 171 -16.09 -48.78 11.47
N LEU A 172 -16.63 -48.01 10.50
CA LEU A 172 -17.46 -48.53 9.41
C LEU A 172 -16.70 -49.57 8.58
N ALA A 173 -15.44 -49.31 8.24
CA ALA A 173 -14.58 -50.23 7.50
C ALA A 173 -14.33 -51.54 8.27
N LYS A 174 -14.13 -51.48 9.61
CA LYS A 174 -14.02 -52.69 10.45
C LYS A 174 -15.32 -53.48 10.48
N ALA A 175 -16.47 -52.82 10.60
CA ALA A 175 -17.78 -53.48 10.59
C ALA A 175 -18.08 -54.14 9.24
N LEU A 176 -17.77 -53.45 8.13
CA LEU A 176 -17.85 -54.00 6.77
C LEU A 176 -16.96 -55.23 6.60
N LYS A 177 -15.73 -55.20 7.13
CA LYS A 177 -14.82 -56.34 7.08
C LYS A 177 -15.34 -57.54 7.89
N GLN A 178 -15.89 -57.33 9.08
CA GLN A 178 -16.50 -58.40 9.87
C GLN A 178 -17.72 -59.03 9.17
N GLN A 179 -18.55 -58.22 8.52
CA GLN A 179 -19.66 -58.72 7.71
C GLN A 179 -19.15 -59.51 6.50
N LEU A 180 -18.08 -59.04 5.86
CA LEU A 180 -17.44 -59.75 4.75
C LEU A 180 -16.86 -61.10 5.19
N ASP A 181 -16.14 -61.15 6.32
CA ASP A 181 -15.58 -62.38 6.88
C ASP A 181 -16.69 -63.37 7.28
N LEU A 182 -17.81 -62.88 7.81
CA LEU A 182 -18.99 -63.70 8.11
C LEU A 182 -19.63 -64.25 6.83
N ILE A 183 -19.80 -63.43 5.80
CA ILE A 183 -20.31 -63.86 4.48
C ILE A 183 -19.37 -64.90 3.88
N GLN A 184 -18.06 -64.72 4.01
CA GLN A 184 -17.05 -65.66 3.51
C GLN A 184 -17.07 -66.98 4.29
N SER A 185 -17.30 -66.94 5.61
CA SER A 185 -17.52 -68.13 6.45
C SER A 185 -18.80 -68.87 6.08
N ILE A 186 -19.90 -68.15 5.85
CA ILE A 186 -21.19 -68.73 5.43
C ILE A 186 -21.08 -69.34 4.03
N ALA A 187 -20.39 -68.65 3.10
CA ALA A 187 -20.10 -69.14 1.76
C ALA A 187 -19.21 -70.39 1.75
N ASN A 188 -18.35 -70.54 2.76
CA ASN A 188 -17.49 -71.72 2.91
C ASN A 188 -18.20 -72.92 3.58
N GLU A 189 -19.32 -72.71 4.29
CA GLU A 189 -19.97 -73.78 5.07
C GLU A 189 -21.37 -74.21 4.57
N ARG A 190 -22.12 -73.43 3.78
CA ARG A 190 -23.47 -73.85 3.30
C ARG A 190 -23.84 -73.34 1.90
N GLU A 191 -24.58 -74.19 1.20
CA GLU A 191 -25.06 -74.04 -0.18
C GLU A 191 -25.84 -72.73 -0.44
N LEU A 192 -25.32 -71.96 -1.40
CA LEU A 192 -25.95 -71.03 -2.36
C LEU A 192 -26.93 -69.94 -1.86
N LEU A 193 -26.47 -68.68 -1.89
CA LEU A 193 -27.31 -67.48 -2.02
C LEU A 193 -28.17 -67.55 -3.29
N THR A 194 -29.43 -67.11 -3.23
CA THR A 194 -30.24 -66.98 -4.44
C THR A 194 -29.74 -65.81 -5.31
N LYS A 195 -29.91 -65.90 -6.64
CA LYS A 195 -29.56 -64.81 -7.58
C LYS A 195 -30.21 -63.47 -7.20
N GLY A 196 -31.41 -63.50 -6.61
CA GLY A 196 -32.12 -62.30 -6.16
C GLY A 196 -31.40 -61.60 -5.01
N GLU A 197 -31.01 -62.35 -3.98
CA GLU A 197 -30.30 -61.82 -2.81
C GLU A 197 -28.90 -61.31 -3.19
N PHE A 198 -28.21 -61.99 -4.10
CA PHE A 198 -26.93 -61.51 -4.64
C PHE A 198 -27.09 -60.18 -5.39
N ASN A 199 -28.11 -60.06 -6.24
CA ASN A 199 -28.36 -58.83 -6.99
C ASN A 199 -28.75 -57.66 -6.08
N GLU A 200 -29.54 -57.90 -5.01
CA GLU A 200 -29.85 -56.86 -4.02
C GLU A 200 -28.62 -56.37 -3.27
N ALA A 201 -27.72 -57.28 -2.89
CA ALA A 201 -26.47 -56.94 -2.24
C ALA A 201 -25.55 -56.13 -3.17
N VAL A 202 -25.40 -56.55 -4.44
CA VAL A 202 -24.60 -55.83 -5.44
C VAL A 202 -25.19 -54.45 -5.74
N ASN A 203 -26.51 -54.32 -5.82
CA ASN A 203 -27.16 -53.02 -6.04
C ASN A 203 -26.94 -52.06 -4.87
N LYS A 204 -26.98 -52.54 -3.63
CA LYS A 204 -26.63 -51.71 -2.46
C LYS A 204 -25.17 -51.25 -2.51
N ILE A 205 -24.25 -52.12 -2.92
CA ILE A 205 -22.83 -51.77 -3.08
C ILE A 205 -22.68 -50.69 -4.16
N ASN A 206 -23.30 -50.87 -5.33
CA ASN A 206 -23.22 -49.90 -6.43
C ASN A 206 -23.76 -48.52 -6.00
N ASN A 207 -24.93 -48.49 -5.36
CA ASN A 207 -25.50 -47.24 -4.86
C ASN A 207 -24.58 -46.53 -3.84
N ASN A 208 -23.91 -47.30 -2.98
CA ASN A 208 -22.95 -46.76 -2.03
C ASN A 208 -21.68 -46.25 -2.72
N VAL A 209 -21.18 -46.96 -3.74
CA VAL A 209 -20.02 -46.54 -4.56
C VAL A 209 -20.34 -45.25 -5.30
N ASP A 210 -21.54 -45.12 -5.88
CA ASP A 210 -21.97 -43.91 -6.56
C ASP A 210 -22.12 -42.72 -5.60
N ALA A 211 -22.66 -42.96 -4.40
CA ALA A 211 -22.75 -41.95 -3.35
C ALA A 211 -21.36 -41.49 -2.87
N ILE A 212 -20.40 -42.41 -2.77
CA ILE A 212 -18.99 -42.11 -2.44
C ILE A 212 -18.35 -41.29 -3.56
N ASN A 213 -18.47 -41.71 -4.82
CA ASN A 213 -17.92 -40.99 -5.97
C ASN A 213 -18.45 -39.56 -6.04
N THR A 214 -19.75 -39.37 -5.83
CA THR A 214 -20.38 -38.04 -5.81
C THR A 214 -19.80 -37.15 -4.70
N LYS A 215 -19.58 -37.70 -3.51
CA LYS A 215 -18.95 -36.98 -2.39
C LYS A 215 -17.49 -36.63 -2.65
N ILE A 216 -16.73 -37.53 -3.27
CA ILE A 216 -15.33 -37.29 -3.65
C ILE A 216 -15.24 -36.12 -4.65
N GLU A 217 -16.11 -36.09 -5.66
CA GLU A 217 -16.13 -34.99 -6.63
C GLU A 217 -16.53 -33.65 -5.97
N SER A 218 -17.48 -33.65 -5.02
CA SER A 218 -17.81 -32.43 -4.24
C SER A 218 -16.61 -31.93 -3.44
N LEU A 219 -15.96 -32.82 -2.69
CA LEU A 219 -14.77 -32.48 -1.88
C LEU A 219 -13.63 -31.93 -2.74
N LYS A 220 -13.41 -32.50 -3.92
CA LYS A 220 -12.40 -32.04 -4.87
C LYS A 220 -12.68 -30.62 -5.35
N ARG A 221 -13.95 -30.30 -5.64
CA ARG A 221 -14.36 -28.94 -6.02
C ARG A 221 -14.18 -27.96 -4.86
N GLU A 222 -14.69 -28.28 -3.68
CA GLU A 222 -14.58 -27.45 -2.48
C GLU A 222 -13.12 -27.17 -2.11
N THR A 223 -12.26 -28.20 -2.20
CA THR A 223 -10.82 -28.05 -1.93
C THR A 223 -10.14 -27.12 -2.93
N ASN A 224 -10.47 -27.21 -4.22
CA ASN A 224 -9.90 -26.31 -5.23
C ASN A 224 -10.34 -24.86 -5.03
N GLU A 225 -11.62 -24.64 -4.72
CA GLU A 225 -12.16 -23.31 -4.42
C GLU A 225 -11.46 -22.69 -3.20
N GLU A 226 -11.24 -23.48 -2.15
CA GLU A 226 -10.58 -23.02 -0.93
C GLU A 226 -9.08 -22.74 -1.14
N ILE A 227 -8.39 -23.56 -1.95
CA ILE A 227 -6.99 -23.31 -2.33
C ILE A 227 -6.86 -21.98 -3.08
N GLU A 228 -7.74 -21.68 -4.03
CA GLU A 228 -7.72 -20.42 -4.76
C GLU A 228 -8.05 -19.22 -3.85
N ARG A 229 -8.97 -19.39 -2.89
CA ARG A 229 -9.26 -18.37 -1.87
C ARG A 229 -8.04 -18.08 -1.01
N ILE A 230 -7.41 -19.11 -0.46
CA ILE A 230 -6.22 -18.97 0.41
C ILE A 230 -5.06 -18.33 -0.33
N LYS A 231 -4.78 -18.73 -1.59
CA LYS A 231 -3.74 -18.07 -2.41
C LYS A 231 -3.98 -16.56 -2.53
N GLY A 232 -5.24 -16.16 -2.76
CA GLY A 232 -5.63 -14.75 -2.88
C GLY A 232 -5.59 -13.95 -1.58
N GLU A 233 -5.68 -14.61 -0.43
CA GLU A 233 -5.59 -13.99 0.90
C GLU A 233 -4.14 -13.92 1.42
N VAL A 234 -3.32 -14.93 1.14
CA VAL A 234 -1.94 -15.04 1.66
C VAL A 234 -0.94 -14.18 0.89
N THR A 235 -1.09 -14.09 -0.44
CA THR A 235 -0.11 -13.36 -1.28
C THR A 235 -0.53 -11.92 -1.58
N GLY A 236 -1.80 -11.58 -1.37
CA GLY A 236 -2.41 -10.38 -1.93
C GLY A 236 -2.53 -10.41 -3.47
N VAL A 237 -1.95 -11.40 -4.15
CA VAL A 237 -2.00 -11.57 -5.61
C VAL A 237 -3.31 -12.24 -5.98
N LYS A 238 -4.11 -11.58 -6.82
CA LYS A 238 -5.35 -12.13 -7.35
C LYS A 238 -5.04 -13.12 -8.47
N SER A 239 -5.69 -14.29 -8.42
CA SER A 239 -5.57 -15.34 -9.43
C SER A 239 -6.23 -14.90 -10.74
N GLY A 240 -5.68 -15.35 -11.87
CA GLY A 240 -6.17 -15.03 -13.21
C GLY A 240 -5.60 -13.74 -13.82
N VAL A 241 -5.97 -13.49 -15.08
CA VAL A 241 -5.64 -12.26 -15.82
C VAL A 241 -6.74 -11.23 -15.57
N LEU A 242 -6.36 -10.01 -15.20
CA LEU A 242 -7.29 -8.90 -15.07
C LEU A 242 -7.92 -8.57 -16.42
N ASP A 243 -9.25 -8.46 -16.44
CA ASP A 243 -10.03 -8.12 -17.62
C ASP A 243 -10.00 -6.61 -17.92
N ASP A 244 -10.20 -5.80 -16.88
CA ASP A 244 -10.21 -4.35 -16.97
C ASP A 244 -9.70 -3.71 -15.67
N VAL A 245 -8.78 -2.75 -15.79
CA VAL A 245 -8.28 -1.97 -14.64
C VAL A 245 -9.42 -1.27 -13.89
N SER A 246 -10.49 -0.87 -14.57
CA SER A 246 -11.63 -0.23 -13.91
C SER A 246 -12.38 -1.16 -12.94
N ASN A 247 -12.24 -2.47 -13.09
CA ASN A 247 -12.96 -3.46 -12.28
C ASN A 247 -12.29 -3.73 -10.93
N ILE A 248 -11.10 -3.16 -10.67
CA ILE A 248 -10.42 -3.28 -9.39
C ILE A 248 -11.21 -2.55 -8.29
N THR A 249 -11.68 -3.32 -7.29
CA THR A 249 -12.45 -2.82 -6.13
C THR A 249 -11.83 -3.17 -4.79
N LYS A 250 -10.77 -3.97 -4.76
CA LYS A 250 -10.11 -4.42 -3.52
C LYS A 250 -8.60 -4.24 -3.61
N SER A 251 -7.97 -3.96 -2.48
CA SER A 251 -6.51 -3.92 -2.41
C SER A 251 -5.92 -5.29 -2.75
N GLY A 252 -4.76 -5.29 -3.37
CA GLY A 252 -4.07 -6.50 -3.82
C GLY A 252 -3.20 -6.26 -5.05
N VAL A 253 -2.62 -7.32 -5.56
CA VAL A 253 -1.77 -7.32 -6.74
C VAL A 253 -2.50 -8.07 -7.86
N TYR A 254 -2.62 -7.44 -9.03
CA TYR A 254 -3.40 -7.94 -10.17
C TYR A 254 -2.48 -8.14 -11.35
N TYR A 255 -2.49 -9.32 -11.95
CA TYR A 255 -1.75 -9.58 -13.18
C TYR A 255 -2.49 -8.99 -14.39
N PHE A 256 -1.79 -8.28 -15.27
CA PHE A 256 -2.33 -7.76 -16.52
C PHE A 256 -1.49 -8.23 -17.71
N ASP A 257 -2.12 -8.30 -18.88
CA ASP A 257 -1.44 -8.57 -20.15
C ASP A 257 -2.02 -7.73 -21.29
N ASN A 258 -1.78 -8.14 -22.53
CA ASN A 258 -2.25 -7.43 -23.73
C ASN A 258 -3.77 -7.50 -23.94
N THR A 259 -4.49 -8.35 -23.20
CA THR A 259 -5.95 -8.47 -23.25
C THR A 259 -6.66 -7.56 -22.25
N THR A 260 -5.94 -7.12 -21.21
CA THR A 260 -6.47 -6.23 -20.17
C THR A 260 -6.80 -4.86 -20.74
N LYS A 261 -8.00 -4.34 -20.42
CA LYS A 261 -8.46 -3.00 -20.84
C LYS A 261 -8.00 -1.90 -19.88
N ASN A 262 -8.02 -0.65 -20.37
CA ASN A 262 -7.68 0.56 -19.60
C ASN A 262 -6.25 0.60 -19.02
N VAL A 263 -5.32 -0.08 -19.69
CA VAL A 263 -3.89 -0.02 -19.42
C VAL A 263 -3.23 1.03 -20.34
N PRO A 264 -2.23 1.81 -19.87
CA PRO A 264 -1.66 2.92 -20.65
C PRO A 264 -0.73 2.44 -21.76
N THR A 265 -0.30 3.32 -22.66
CA THR A 265 0.80 3.00 -23.58
C THR A 265 2.10 2.66 -22.82
N ARG A 266 2.84 1.60 -23.18
CA ARG A 266 4.01 1.11 -22.41
C ARG A 266 5.21 0.75 -23.28
N ASN A 267 6.38 0.72 -22.66
CA ASN A 267 7.58 0.13 -23.25
C ASN A 267 7.43 -1.39 -23.38
N SER A 268 8.05 -2.00 -24.41
CA SER A 268 7.94 -3.44 -24.70
C SER A 268 8.37 -4.35 -23.57
N ASN A 269 9.33 -3.92 -22.74
CA ASN A 269 9.82 -4.69 -21.59
C ASN A 269 8.76 -4.80 -20.48
N ASN A 270 7.71 -3.98 -20.53
CA ASN A 270 6.60 -3.92 -19.58
C ASN A 270 5.25 -4.21 -20.30
N ALA A 271 5.26 -5.10 -21.30
CA ALA A 271 4.07 -5.44 -22.07
C ALA A 271 2.97 -6.06 -21.18
N ASN A 272 3.37 -6.93 -20.27
CA ASN A 272 2.57 -7.54 -19.21
C ASN A 272 3.25 -7.33 -17.84
N GLY A 273 2.55 -7.62 -16.75
CA GLY A 273 3.10 -7.44 -15.41
C GLY A 273 2.04 -7.39 -14.32
N TYR A 274 2.33 -6.64 -13.27
CA TYR A 274 1.46 -6.55 -12.10
C TYR A 274 1.07 -5.11 -11.76
N ILE A 275 -0.19 -4.93 -11.39
CA ILE A 275 -0.75 -3.71 -10.81
C ILE A 275 -0.93 -3.93 -9.32
N GLU A 276 -0.29 -3.12 -8.50
CA GLU A 276 -0.60 -3.00 -7.09
C GLU A 276 -1.76 -2.01 -6.91
N ALA A 277 -2.82 -2.46 -6.26
CA ALA A 277 -3.98 -1.65 -5.92
C ALA A 277 -4.01 -1.41 -4.40
N VAL A 278 -4.05 -0.14 -4.02
CA VAL A 278 -4.26 0.30 -2.64
C VAL A 278 -5.61 1.01 -2.57
N MET A 279 -6.64 0.26 -2.20
CA MET A 279 -8.02 0.72 -2.16
C MET A 279 -8.39 1.19 -0.75
N LYS A 280 -8.92 2.42 -0.65
CA LYS A 280 -9.58 2.91 0.58
C LYS A 280 -10.97 2.31 0.75
N ASN A 281 -11.68 2.14 -0.36
CA ASN A 281 -12.96 1.43 -0.48
C ASN A 281 -13.16 0.98 -1.94
N GLU A 282 -14.28 0.33 -2.25
CA GLU A 282 -14.56 -0.19 -3.60
C GLU A 282 -14.51 0.84 -4.73
N ASN A 283 -14.72 2.12 -4.41
CA ASN A 283 -14.84 3.21 -5.37
C ASN A 283 -13.64 4.16 -5.38
N ASN A 284 -12.76 4.09 -4.38
CA ASN A 284 -11.68 5.05 -4.19
C ASN A 284 -10.37 4.37 -3.82
N GLY A 285 -9.32 4.64 -4.56
CA GLY A 285 -8.00 4.05 -4.33
C GLY A 285 -6.96 4.51 -5.35
N MET A 286 -5.75 3.98 -5.20
CA MET A 286 -4.62 4.26 -6.08
C MET A 286 -4.13 2.96 -6.69
N LEU A 287 -3.83 2.99 -7.99
CA LEU A 287 -3.37 1.85 -8.76
C LEU A 287 -1.98 2.16 -9.33
N THR A 288 -1.02 1.28 -9.11
CA THR A 288 0.38 1.46 -9.53
C THR A 288 0.86 0.24 -10.29
N MET A 289 1.45 0.44 -11.48
CA MET A 289 2.07 -0.64 -12.25
C MET A 289 3.50 -0.88 -11.74
N LEU A 290 3.75 -2.05 -11.18
CA LEU A 290 5.04 -2.41 -10.62
C LEU A 290 6.11 -2.49 -11.72
N GLY A 291 7.26 -1.83 -11.50
CA GLY A 291 8.39 -1.81 -12.44
C GLY A 291 8.23 -0.87 -13.65
N ALA A 292 7.03 -0.36 -13.93
CA ALA A 292 6.77 0.53 -15.06
C ALA A 292 6.66 2.01 -14.68
N GLY A 293 6.58 2.35 -13.39
CA GLY A 293 6.52 3.74 -12.91
C GLY A 293 5.19 4.44 -13.17
N TYR A 294 4.16 3.69 -13.59
CA TYR A 294 2.83 4.20 -13.87
C TYR A 294 1.93 4.19 -12.64
N ALA A 295 1.17 5.25 -12.43
CA ALA A 295 0.11 5.33 -11.41
C ALA A 295 -1.14 6.02 -11.94
N ILE A 296 -2.31 5.64 -11.42
CA ILE A 296 -3.59 6.30 -11.68
C ILE A 296 -4.47 6.25 -10.43
N GLU A 297 -5.29 7.27 -10.24
CA GLU A 297 -6.30 7.29 -9.18
C GLU A 297 -7.62 6.67 -9.69
N LYS A 298 -8.25 5.85 -8.84
CA LYS A 298 -9.67 5.52 -8.97
C LYS A 298 -10.44 6.39 -7.99
N TYR A 299 -11.34 7.22 -8.51
CA TYR A 299 -12.15 8.15 -7.73
C TYR A 299 -13.62 8.01 -8.12
N ASN A 300 -14.48 7.86 -7.12
CA ASN A 300 -15.93 7.68 -7.30
C ASN A 300 -16.29 6.58 -8.32
N GLY A 301 -15.58 5.45 -8.27
CA GLY A 301 -15.83 4.26 -9.09
C GLY A 301 -15.19 4.30 -10.48
N LYS A 302 -14.63 5.44 -10.91
CA LYS A 302 -14.02 5.62 -12.24
C LYS A 302 -12.53 5.86 -12.14
N LEU A 303 -11.78 5.46 -13.16
CA LEU A 303 -10.39 5.90 -13.31
C LEU A 303 -10.40 7.42 -13.57
N HIS A 304 -9.66 8.17 -12.75
CA HIS A 304 -9.65 9.61 -12.76
C HIS A 304 -8.41 10.13 -13.47
N GLY A 305 -8.63 10.97 -14.49
CA GLY A 305 -7.55 11.53 -15.28
C GLY A 305 -6.90 10.52 -16.22
N ARG A 306 -5.57 10.62 -16.35
CA ARG A 306 -4.73 9.75 -17.17
C ARG A 306 -3.68 9.09 -16.30
N TRP A 307 -3.11 8.01 -16.80
CA TRP A 307 -1.96 7.39 -16.17
C TRP A 307 -0.78 8.35 -16.15
N VAL A 308 -0.18 8.51 -14.96
CA VAL A 308 1.00 9.32 -14.74
C VAL A 308 2.21 8.40 -14.68
N THR A 309 3.25 8.70 -15.45
CA THR A 309 4.49 7.92 -15.48
C THR A 309 5.65 8.70 -14.85
N SER A 310 6.44 8.04 -14.01
CA SER A 310 7.72 8.58 -13.52
C SER A 310 8.90 8.31 -14.45
N VAL A 311 8.69 7.54 -15.53
CA VAL A 311 9.73 7.18 -16.51
C VAL A 311 9.31 7.53 -17.95
N PRO A 312 10.24 7.92 -18.84
CA PRO A 312 9.92 8.17 -20.24
C PRO A 312 9.43 6.91 -20.97
N VAL A 313 8.37 7.08 -21.77
CA VAL A 313 7.74 6.01 -22.54
C VAL A 313 8.06 6.21 -24.01
N LYS A 314 8.77 5.26 -24.62
CA LYS A 314 9.21 5.36 -26.02
C LYS A 314 8.03 5.13 -26.95
N LEU A 315 7.57 6.21 -27.57
CA LEU A 315 6.46 6.19 -28.52
C LEU A 315 6.94 5.83 -29.92
N TRP A 316 8.12 6.29 -30.31
CA TRP A 316 8.70 5.99 -31.60
C TRP A 316 10.23 6.02 -31.57
N SER A 317 10.87 5.26 -32.45
CA SER A 317 12.32 5.33 -32.70
C SER A 317 12.65 4.91 -34.12
N GLY A 318 13.69 5.49 -34.70
CA GLY A 318 14.14 5.22 -36.05
C GLY A 318 15.03 6.35 -36.58
N LYS A 319 15.00 6.58 -37.89
CA LYS A 319 15.59 7.78 -38.50
C LYS A 319 14.51 8.49 -39.31
N LEU A 320 13.87 9.49 -38.72
CA LEU A 320 12.79 10.24 -39.35
C LEU A 320 13.39 11.44 -40.07
N THR A 321 13.27 11.48 -41.40
CA THR A 321 13.77 12.59 -42.23
C THR A 321 12.61 13.45 -42.74
N LYS A 322 12.94 14.63 -43.25
CA LYS A 322 11.98 15.59 -43.84
C LYS A 322 10.95 14.90 -44.75
N GLY A 323 9.68 15.22 -44.55
CA GLY A 323 8.53 14.70 -45.30
C GLY A 323 7.99 13.36 -44.79
N GLN A 324 8.67 12.69 -43.86
CA GLN A 324 8.23 11.40 -43.31
C GLN A 324 7.28 11.57 -42.12
N THR A 325 6.48 10.54 -41.87
CA THR A 325 5.57 10.43 -40.72
C THR A 325 6.05 9.33 -39.79
N ALA A 326 6.17 9.65 -38.50
CA ALA A 326 6.34 8.67 -37.43
C ALA A 326 4.96 8.20 -36.95
N THR A 327 4.70 6.90 -37.02
CA THR A 327 3.54 6.25 -36.36
C THR A 327 3.94 5.87 -34.94
N LEU A 328 3.31 6.50 -33.96
CA LEU A 328 3.55 6.30 -32.54
C LEU A 328 2.92 4.99 -32.04
N LYS A 329 3.56 4.36 -31.06
CA LYS A 329 3.04 3.14 -30.38
C LYS A 329 1.84 3.41 -29.47
N GLY A 330 1.45 4.66 -29.30
CA GLY A 330 0.30 5.07 -28.49
C GLY A 330 -0.04 6.53 -28.67
N ASN A 331 -1.09 6.98 -27.98
CA ASN A 331 -1.62 8.32 -28.09
C ASN A 331 -0.69 9.34 -27.40
N CYS A 332 -0.18 10.34 -28.14
CA CYS A 332 0.72 11.34 -27.56
C CYS A 332 0.03 12.24 -26.51
N HIS A 333 -1.29 12.47 -26.61
CA HIS A 333 -2.04 13.30 -25.67
C HIS A 333 -2.33 12.59 -24.33
N GLU A 334 -1.99 11.30 -24.20
CA GLU A 334 -1.91 10.62 -22.89
C GLU A 334 -0.73 11.14 -22.03
N PHE A 335 0.16 11.95 -22.59
CA PHE A 335 1.35 12.46 -21.92
C PHE A 335 1.27 13.97 -21.66
N GLY A 336 2.01 14.46 -20.67
CA GLY A 336 2.13 15.89 -20.38
C GLY A 336 2.96 16.62 -21.42
N ASN A 337 4.09 16.00 -21.78
CA ASN A 337 5.07 16.54 -22.71
C ASN A 337 5.65 15.42 -23.59
N LEU A 338 6.29 15.82 -24.69
CA LEU A 338 7.17 14.92 -25.43
C LEU A 338 8.62 15.32 -25.21
N LEU A 339 9.48 14.31 -25.15
CA LEU A 339 10.92 14.43 -25.28
C LEU A 339 11.30 13.91 -26.66
N VAL A 340 11.91 14.76 -27.48
CA VAL A 340 12.29 14.44 -28.85
C VAL A 340 13.81 14.44 -28.94
N GLU A 341 14.37 13.30 -29.33
CA GLU A 341 15.81 13.22 -29.65
C GLU A 341 16.03 13.69 -31.09
N VAL A 342 16.74 14.80 -31.24
CA VAL A 342 16.97 15.46 -32.53
C VAL A 342 18.46 15.47 -32.83
N SER A 343 18.82 15.04 -34.03
CA SER A 343 20.15 15.22 -34.59
C SER A 343 20.14 16.45 -35.48
N TYR A 344 20.44 17.62 -34.92
CA TYR A 344 20.67 18.82 -35.71
C TYR A 344 21.98 18.73 -36.48
N THR A 345 22.15 19.54 -37.52
CA THR A 345 23.42 19.59 -38.25
C THR A 345 24.57 20.06 -37.34
N THR A 346 24.30 20.98 -36.41
CA THR A 346 25.30 21.55 -35.48
C THR A 346 25.42 20.81 -34.15
N ASN A 347 24.34 20.19 -33.68
CA ASN A 347 24.32 19.37 -32.47
C ASN A 347 23.66 18.02 -32.76
N ARG A 348 24.49 16.99 -32.95
CA ARG A 348 24.05 15.67 -33.42
C ARG A 348 23.29 14.84 -32.38
N HIS A 349 23.26 15.28 -31.11
CA HIS A 349 22.69 14.53 -29.99
C HIS A 349 21.85 15.43 -29.06
N ALA A 350 21.02 16.30 -29.65
CA ALA A 350 20.16 17.19 -28.87
C ALA A 350 18.91 16.46 -28.36
N THR A 351 18.32 17.02 -27.30
CA THR A 351 17.07 16.55 -26.72
C THR A 351 16.18 17.76 -26.48
N GLU A 352 14.99 17.75 -27.06
CA GLU A 352 14.03 18.84 -26.98
C GLU A 352 12.82 18.43 -26.15
N PHE A 353 12.43 19.30 -25.23
CA PHE A 353 11.22 19.14 -24.43
C PHE A 353 10.12 20.01 -25.01
N ILE A 354 9.03 19.38 -25.45
CA ILE A 354 7.94 20.08 -26.15
C ILE A 354 6.61 19.88 -25.41
N ASN A 355 5.84 20.97 -25.32
CA ASN A 355 4.42 20.89 -24.96
C ASN A 355 3.65 20.31 -26.13
N ILE A 356 2.61 19.52 -25.85
CA ILE A 356 1.82 18.84 -26.89
C ILE A 356 0.63 19.73 -27.26
N PRO A 357 0.64 20.39 -28.43
CA PRO A 357 -0.49 21.18 -28.89
C PRO A 357 -1.63 20.27 -29.40
N GLY A 358 -2.76 20.88 -29.74
CA GLY A 358 -3.83 20.18 -30.44
C GLY A 358 -3.43 19.72 -31.84
N ASN A 359 -4.14 18.70 -32.35
CA ASN A 359 -3.91 18.13 -33.68
C ASN A 359 -3.94 19.20 -34.79
N GLY A 360 -3.08 19.02 -35.79
CA GLY A 360 -2.82 19.96 -36.88
C GLY A 360 -1.76 21.03 -36.59
N SER A 361 -1.36 21.21 -35.33
CA SER A 361 -0.42 22.26 -34.93
C SER A 361 1.04 21.88 -35.21
N THR A 362 1.84 22.88 -35.55
CA THR A 362 3.29 22.76 -35.80
C THR A 362 4.10 23.21 -34.59
N ILE A 363 5.22 22.54 -34.35
CA ILE A 363 6.18 22.85 -33.28
C ILE A 363 7.53 23.12 -33.94
N TYR A 364 8.16 24.21 -33.53
CA TYR A 364 9.45 24.67 -34.03
C TYR A 364 10.51 24.38 -32.98
N MET A 365 11.56 23.65 -33.36
CA MET A 365 12.70 23.33 -32.51
C MET A 365 13.95 23.90 -33.16
N ASN A 366 14.66 24.76 -32.42
CA ASN A 366 15.76 25.55 -32.95
C ASN A 366 17.05 25.26 -32.17
N ASN A 367 18.15 25.08 -32.88
CA ASN A 367 19.47 24.96 -32.27
C ASN A 367 20.44 25.98 -32.88
N ILE A 368 21.19 26.66 -32.02
CA ILE A 368 22.18 27.66 -32.43
C ILE A 368 23.58 27.23 -32.02
N GLY A 369 24.57 27.49 -32.87
CA GLY A 369 25.96 27.16 -32.58
C GLY A 369 26.95 28.09 -33.27
N MET A 370 28.02 28.45 -32.58
CA MET A 370 29.13 29.19 -33.19
C MET A 370 29.99 28.25 -34.03
N ARG A 371 30.48 28.75 -35.18
CA ARG A 371 31.41 28.01 -36.04
C ARG A 371 32.83 28.38 -35.68
N SER A 372 33.70 27.41 -35.42
CA SER A 372 35.14 27.65 -35.31
C SER A 372 35.82 27.63 -36.68
N ALA A 373 36.78 28.53 -36.88
CA ALA A 373 37.68 28.54 -38.02
C ALA A 373 39.01 29.15 -37.59
N ASP A 374 40.12 28.49 -37.93
CA ASP A 374 41.49 28.99 -37.71
C ASP A 374 41.79 29.45 -36.27
N GLY A 375 41.24 28.74 -35.27
CA GLY A 375 41.42 29.06 -33.85
C GLY A 375 40.57 30.24 -33.33
N GLY A 376 39.72 30.83 -34.18
CA GLY A 376 38.74 31.85 -33.82
C GLY A 376 37.29 31.41 -34.10
N PHE A 377 36.35 32.32 -33.86
CA PHE A 377 34.94 32.13 -34.18
C PHE A 377 34.54 32.87 -35.46
N LYS A 378 33.67 32.27 -36.28
CA LYS A 378 33.00 32.86 -37.44
C LYS A 378 31.49 32.93 -37.22
N ASN A 379 30.78 33.49 -38.22
CA ASN A 379 29.33 33.50 -38.30
C ASN A 379 28.74 32.12 -37.94
N GLY A 380 27.76 32.14 -37.03
CA GLY A 380 27.15 30.93 -36.48
C GLY A 380 26.20 30.21 -37.45
N HIS A 381 25.74 29.06 -36.99
CA HIS A 381 24.68 28.28 -37.61
C HIS A 381 23.40 28.40 -36.78
N LEU A 382 22.27 28.45 -37.49
CA LEU A 382 20.93 28.28 -36.93
C LEU A 382 20.30 27.09 -37.64
N ASP A 383 20.00 26.03 -36.89
CA ASP A 383 19.20 24.90 -37.35
C ASP A 383 17.75 25.09 -36.89
N GLU A 384 16.80 24.77 -37.78
CA GLU A 384 15.37 24.71 -37.46
C GLU A 384 14.81 23.36 -37.90
N VAL A 385 14.13 22.68 -36.97
CA VAL A 385 13.44 21.43 -37.20
C VAL A 385 11.97 21.64 -36.82
N VAL A 386 11.07 21.40 -37.77
CA VAL A 386 9.63 21.62 -37.59
C VAL A 386 8.89 20.30 -37.68
N ILE A 387 8.16 19.97 -36.62
CA ILE A 387 7.25 18.82 -36.61
C ILE A 387 5.80 19.29 -36.58
N GLN A 388 4.90 18.48 -37.12
CA GLN A 388 3.45 18.65 -37.01
C GLN A 388 2.85 17.46 -36.27
N ILE A 389 2.02 17.76 -35.26
CA ILE A 389 1.16 16.75 -34.63
C ILE A 389 -0.03 16.53 -35.56
N LYS A 390 0.04 15.53 -36.44
CA LYS A 390 -1.00 15.30 -37.46
C LYS A 390 -2.29 14.80 -36.81
N ASP A 391 -2.15 13.83 -35.93
CA ASP A 391 -3.19 13.26 -35.08
C ASP A 391 -2.53 12.65 -33.83
N ASP A 392 -3.36 12.09 -32.93
CA ASP A 392 -2.97 11.47 -31.66
C ASP A 392 -1.84 10.44 -31.78
N THR A 393 -1.65 9.83 -32.94
CA THR A 393 -0.68 8.73 -33.14
C THR A 393 0.31 8.98 -34.28
N HIS A 394 0.29 10.16 -34.91
CA HIS A 394 1.13 10.47 -36.05
C HIS A 394 1.80 11.84 -35.94
N ILE A 395 3.13 11.86 -36.05
CA ILE A 395 3.94 13.08 -36.08
C ILE A 395 4.70 13.15 -37.40
N VAL A 396 4.56 14.27 -38.11
CA VAL A 396 5.24 14.51 -39.39
C VAL A 396 6.46 15.39 -39.14
N LEU A 397 7.62 15.04 -39.72
CA LEU A 397 8.76 15.94 -39.79
C LEU A 397 8.63 16.81 -41.05
N GLU A 398 8.07 18.00 -40.91
CA GLU A 398 7.73 18.85 -42.05
C GLU A 398 8.95 19.54 -42.67
N LYS A 399 9.83 20.09 -41.82
CA LYS A 399 10.96 20.92 -42.27
C LYS A 399 12.20 20.63 -41.47
N THR A 400 13.34 20.68 -42.16
CA THR A 400 14.69 20.64 -41.59
C THR A 400 15.51 21.68 -42.34
N LEU A 401 15.88 22.77 -41.68
CA LEU A 401 16.56 23.91 -42.30
C LEU A 401 17.85 24.22 -41.54
N LYS A 402 18.81 24.81 -42.26
CA LYS A 402 20.03 25.38 -41.70
C LYS A 402 20.37 26.70 -42.39
N ALA A 403 20.68 27.72 -41.60
CA ALA A 403 21.26 28.98 -42.06
C ALA A 403 22.72 29.13 -41.58
N THR A 404 23.54 29.89 -42.31
CA THR A 404 24.93 30.20 -41.94
C THR A 404 25.20 31.68 -42.11
N GLY A 405 25.43 32.40 -41.00
CA GLY A 405 25.53 33.87 -41.04
C GLY A 405 24.31 34.52 -41.68
N ASP A 406 24.54 35.38 -42.68
CA ASP A 406 23.48 36.15 -43.35
C ASP A 406 22.92 35.43 -44.60
N GLU A 407 23.34 34.18 -44.86
CA GLU A 407 22.85 33.39 -45.99
C GLU A 407 21.41 32.91 -45.77
N LYS A 408 20.66 32.76 -46.88
CA LYS A 408 19.31 32.16 -46.84
C LYS A 408 19.38 30.73 -46.30
N ALA A 409 18.41 30.37 -45.47
CA ALA A 409 18.28 28.99 -44.99
C ALA A 409 18.08 28.01 -46.15
N VAL A 410 18.73 26.86 -46.05
CA VAL A 410 18.63 25.74 -47.00
C VAL A 410 18.20 24.47 -46.25
N ASP A 411 17.74 23.46 -46.99
CA ASP A 411 17.42 22.15 -46.40
C ASP A 411 18.65 21.56 -45.70
N SER A 412 18.44 21.04 -44.50
CA SER A 412 19.47 20.40 -43.69
C SER A 412 19.30 18.88 -43.63
N ASP A 413 20.36 18.19 -43.22
CA ASP A 413 20.39 16.75 -43.00
C ASP A 413 19.90 16.35 -41.61
N ALA A 414 19.24 17.25 -40.88
CA ALA A 414 18.72 16.98 -39.55
C ALA A 414 17.64 15.88 -39.58
N TYR A 415 17.54 15.13 -38.49
CA TYR A 415 16.58 14.03 -38.36
C TYR A 415 16.23 13.76 -36.90
N ILE A 416 15.10 13.10 -36.68
CA ILE A 416 14.66 12.67 -35.34
C ILE A 416 15.01 11.19 -35.16
N THR A 417 15.57 10.84 -34.00
CA THR A 417 15.94 9.45 -33.65
C THR A 417 14.93 8.74 -32.78
N ALA A 418 14.27 9.49 -31.90
CA ALA A 418 13.27 8.93 -31.00
C ALA A 418 12.32 10.02 -30.48
N ILE A 419 11.13 9.57 -30.11
CA ILE A 419 10.08 10.38 -29.48
C ILE A 419 9.59 9.62 -28.25
N TYR A 420 9.61 10.29 -27.10
CA TYR A 420 9.15 9.75 -25.83
C TYR A 420 8.01 10.61 -25.27
N GLY A 421 7.03 9.97 -24.67
CA GLY A 421 6.04 10.61 -23.81
C GLY A 421 6.54 10.66 -22.37
N ILE A 422 6.36 11.81 -21.72
CA ILE A 422 6.70 12.04 -20.31
C ILE A 422 5.54 12.77 -19.60
N TYR A 423 5.52 12.69 -18.28
CA TYR A 423 4.57 13.42 -17.43
C TYR A 423 5.27 14.46 -16.57
#